data_AF-A0A8B8FSN2-F1
#
_entry.id   AF-A0A8B8FSN2-F1
#
_cell.length_a   1.000
_cell.length_b   1.000
_cell.length_c   1.000
_cell.angle_alpha   90.00
_cell.angle_beta   90.00
_cell.angle_gamma   90.00
#
_symmetry.space_group_name_H-M   'P 1'
#
loop_
_entity.id
_entity.type
_entity.pdbx_description
1 polymer ?
#
loop_
_entity_poly.entity_id
_entity_poly.type
_entity_poly.pdbx_seq_one_letter_code
_entity_poly.pdbx_strand_id
1 'polypeptide(L)'
;MEQTSCVINECTLGLSQAAKGVLPINDALKKQIKRKRNLVHSAPPAPLDLLSLEILQTYLHEERFQEQFFLVDSGKEIHRILTFGRLSALNILQRSKTWFVDDTFNIRPSLFAQ
;
A
#
# COMPACT_ATOMS: atom_id res chain seq x y z
N MET A 1 2.10 6.16 3.02
CA MET A 1 3.56 6.14 3.30
C MET A 1 4.38 6.46 2.05
N GLU A 2 5.17 7.51 2.13
CA GLU A 2 6.05 8.03 1.07
C GLU A 2 7.20 7.07 0.68
N GLN A 3 7.63 7.13 -0.59
CA GLN A 3 8.68 6.28 -1.13
C GLN A 3 10.02 6.50 -0.40
N THR A 4 10.81 5.45 -0.21
CA THR A 4 12.11 5.57 0.48
C THR A 4 13.08 6.52 -0.24
N SER A 5 12.96 6.64 -1.57
CA SER A 5 13.70 7.60 -2.38
C SER A 5 13.35 9.05 -2.04
N CYS A 6 12.06 9.37 -1.85
CA CYS A 6 11.61 10.71 -1.45
C CYS A 6 12.22 11.10 -0.10
N VAL A 7 12.12 10.22 0.90
CA VAL A 7 12.69 10.47 2.23
C VAL A 7 14.20 10.69 2.17
N ILE A 8 14.94 9.86 1.42
CA ILE A 8 16.39 10.04 1.25
C ILE A 8 16.68 11.38 0.59
N ASN A 9 15.95 11.72 -0.47
CA ASN A 9 16.16 12.97 -1.19
C ASN A 9 15.89 14.16 -0.26
N GLU A 10 14.76 14.19 0.43
CA GLU A 10 14.42 15.27 1.38
C GLU A 10 15.45 15.42 2.49
N CYS A 11 15.89 14.32 3.11
CA CYS A 11 16.91 14.36 4.15
C CYS A 11 18.31 14.73 3.63
N THR A 12 18.56 14.64 2.33
CA THR A 12 19.85 14.99 1.71
C THR A 12 19.82 16.30 0.95
N LEU A 13 18.66 16.96 0.87
CA LEU A 13 18.53 18.32 0.36
C LEU A 13 19.40 19.26 1.19
N GLY A 14 20.18 20.10 0.52
CA GLY A 14 21.06 21.08 1.16
C GLY A 14 22.40 20.54 1.68
N LEU A 15 22.66 19.23 1.63
CA LEU A 15 23.98 18.69 1.98
C LEU A 15 25.05 19.05 0.94
N SER A 16 26.24 19.39 1.43
CA SER A 16 27.41 19.60 0.57
C SER A 16 27.83 18.31 -0.14
N GLN A 17 28.53 18.42 -1.26
CA GLN A 17 28.99 17.25 -2.02
C GLN A 17 29.93 16.36 -1.18
N ALA A 18 30.78 16.97 -0.34
CA ALA A 18 31.64 16.25 0.59
C ALA A 18 30.82 15.48 1.63
N ALA A 19 29.78 16.09 2.19
CA ALA A 19 28.89 15.42 3.14
C ALA A 19 28.14 14.24 2.50
N LYS A 20 27.66 14.40 1.25
CA LYS A 20 27.03 13.32 0.48
C LYS A 20 27.97 12.14 0.23
N GLY A 21 29.26 12.41 0.02
CA GLY A 21 30.28 11.37 -0.20
C GLY A 21 30.55 10.50 1.03
N VAL A 22 30.21 10.96 2.24
CA VAL A 22 30.36 10.19 3.49
C VAL A 22 29.11 9.34 3.79
N LEU A 23 27.98 9.62 3.13
CA LEU A 23 26.76 8.86 3.35
C LEU A 23 26.89 7.41 2.84
N PRO A 24 26.23 6.45 3.50
CA PRO A 24 26.07 5.11 2.96
C PRO A 24 25.40 5.14 1.59
N ILE A 25 25.71 4.14 0.75
CA ILE A 25 25.04 3.97 -0.55
C ILE A 25 23.52 3.93 -0.39
N ASN A 26 22.81 4.45 -1.39
CA ASN A 26 21.34 4.59 -1.35
C ASN A 26 20.62 3.29 -0.99
N ASP A 27 21.11 2.13 -1.42
CA ASP A 27 20.46 0.85 -1.08
C ASP A 27 20.62 0.48 0.39
N ALA A 28 21.73 0.85 1.03
CA ALA A 28 21.90 0.70 2.47
C ALA A 28 20.95 1.63 3.23
N LEU A 29 20.80 2.88 2.80
CA LEU A 29 19.84 3.83 3.37
C LEU A 29 18.39 3.34 3.21
N LYS A 30 17.99 2.87 2.01
CA LYS A 30 16.68 2.27 1.76
C LYS A 30 16.42 1.08 2.69
N LYS A 31 17.41 0.20 2.89
CA LYS A 31 17.31 -0.95 3.82
C LYS A 31 17.10 -0.49 5.26
N GLN A 32 17.83 0.52 5.73
CA GLN A 32 17.66 1.05 7.09
C GLN A 32 16.25 1.65 7.28
N ILE A 33 15.78 2.45 6.32
CA ILE A 33 14.44 3.04 6.36
C ILE A 33 13.37 1.95 6.39
N LYS A 34 13.47 0.94 5.51
CA LYS A 34 12.55 -0.22 5.51
C LYS A 34 12.56 -0.95 6.84
N ARG A 35 13.74 -1.22 7.41
CA ARG A 35 13.87 -1.90 8.71
C ARG A 35 13.18 -1.11 9.83
N LYS A 36 13.38 0.20 9.89
CA LYS A 36 12.74 1.06 10.89
C LYS A 36 11.22 1.13 10.69
N ARG A 37 10.75 1.26 9.46
CA ARG A 37 9.31 1.20 9.13
C ARG A 37 8.70 -0.13 9.53
N ASN A 38 9.36 -1.25 9.25
CA ASN A 38 8.88 -2.58 9.64
C ASN A 38 8.82 -2.74 11.16
N LEU A 39 9.76 -2.15 11.90
CA LEU A 39 9.73 -2.16 13.37
C LEU A 39 8.56 -1.34 13.92
N VAL A 40 8.32 -0.14 13.37
CA VAL A 40 7.24 0.75 13.82
C VAL A 40 5.87 0.20 13.45
N HIS A 41 5.71 -0.29 12.22
CA HIS A 41 4.41 -0.75 11.72
C HIS A 41 4.12 -2.21 12.05
N SER A 42 5.14 -3.01 12.40
CA SER A 42 5.03 -4.43 12.76
C SER A 42 4.04 -5.19 11.88
N ALA A 43 4.16 -5.01 10.55
CA ALA A 43 3.27 -5.67 9.61
C ALA A 43 3.35 -7.19 9.81
N PRO A 44 2.21 -7.89 9.85
CA PRO A 44 2.19 -9.34 10.03
C PRO A 44 2.98 -10.02 8.90
N PRO A 45 3.52 -11.22 9.15
CA PRO A 45 4.16 -12.00 8.10
C PRO A 45 3.18 -12.23 6.94
N ALA A 46 3.73 -12.38 5.74
CA ALA A 46 2.90 -12.69 4.57
C ALA A 46 2.11 -13.98 4.84
N PRO A 47 0.78 -13.96 4.65
CA PRO A 47 -0.04 -15.13 4.92
C PRO A 47 0.25 -16.25 3.91
N LEU A 48 0.07 -17.49 4.34
CA LEU A 48 0.28 -18.68 3.51
C LEU A 48 -1.00 -19.09 2.76
N ASP A 49 -2.16 -18.73 3.31
CA ASP A 49 -3.48 -19.04 2.77
C ASP A 49 -4.50 -17.91 3.08
N LEU A 50 -5.70 -17.99 2.51
CA LEU A 50 -6.74 -16.98 2.71
C LEU A 50 -7.40 -17.02 4.10
N LEU A 51 -7.27 -18.14 4.82
CA LEU A 51 -7.80 -18.32 6.17
C LEU A 51 -6.93 -17.61 7.23
N SER A 52 -5.61 -17.66 7.03
CA SER A 52 -4.58 -17.01 7.84
C SER A 52 -4.38 -15.53 7.51
N LEU A 53 -4.97 -15.04 6.41
CA LEU A 53 -4.92 -13.63 6.05
C LEU A 53 -5.64 -12.77 7.09
N GLU A 54 -4.89 -11.89 7.74
CA GLU A 54 -5.41 -10.88 8.66
C GLU A 54 -5.29 -9.48 8.05
N ILE A 55 -6.40 -8.74 8.03
CA ILE A 55 -6.46 -7.37 7.53
C ILE A 55 -6.47 -6.44 8.74
N LEU A 56 -5.41 -5.65 8.90
CA LEU A 56 -5.31 -4.70 10.00
C LEU A 56 -6.23 -3.49 9.75
N GLN A 57 -6.83 -2.98 10.83
CA GLN A 57 -7.73 -1.82 10.80
C GLN A 57 -7.09 -0.58 10.15
N THR A 58 -5.77 -0.43 10.32
CA THR A 58 -4.97 0.66 9.75
C THR A 58 -4.92 0.64 8.24
N TYR A 59 -5.23 -0.49 7.58
CA TYR A 59 -5.26 -0.62 6.13
C TYR A 59 -6.65 -0.38 5.53
N LEU A 60 -7.68 -0.17 6.35
CA LEU A 60 -9.05 0.02 5.86
C LEU A 60 -9.33 1.44 5.36
N HIS A 61 -8.50 2.40 5.76
CA HIS A 61 -8.68 3.82 5.47
C HIS A 61 -7.55 4.33 4.57
N GLU A 62 -7.91 5.14 3.58
CA GLU A 62 -6.93 5.81 2.74
C GLU A 62 -6.66 7.23 3.29
N GLU A 63 -5.42 7.48 3.76
CA GLU A 63 -5.02 8.75 4.39
C GLU A 63 -5.30 9.99 3.54
N ARG A 64 -5.22 9.85 2.21
CA ARG A 64 -5.35 10.97 1.27
C ARG A 64 -6.78 11.48 1.13
N PHE A 65 -7.77 10.59 1.19
CA PHE A 65 -9.17 10.93 0.93
C PHE A 65 -10.04 10.87 2.20
N GLN A 66 -9.48 10.44 3.33
CA GLN A 66 -10.20 10.24 4.59
C GLN A 66 -11.46 9.38 4.41
N GLU A 67 -11.41 8.43 3.49
CA GLU A 67 -12.52 7.54 3.17
C GLU A 67 -12.08 6.08 3.37
N GLN A 68 -13.05 5.23 3.73
CA GLN A 68 -12.87 3.79 3.76
C GLN A 68 -12.65 3.27 2.33
N PHE A 69 -11.52 2.60 2.13
CA PHE A 69 -11.13 2.03 0.83
C PHE A 69 -11.41 0.52 0.75
N PHE A 70 -11.57 -0.15 1.89
CA PHE A 70 -11.91 -1.56 1.96
C PHE A 70 -13.41 -1.73 2.22
N LEU A 71 -14.17 -2.15 1.21
CA LEU A 71 -15.62 -2.11 1.23
C LEU A 71 -16.24 -3.41 1.77
N VAL A 72 -15.76 -4.56 1.30
CA VAL A 72 -16.37 -5.86 1.61
C VAL A 72 -15.28 -6.90 1.86
N ASP A 73 -15.51 -7.72 2.88
CA ASP A 73 -14.80 -8.95 3.18
C ASP A 73 -15.84 -10.06 3.31
N SER A 74 -15.79 -11.09 2.47
CA SER A 74 -16.71 -12.24 2.62
C SER A 74 -16.38 -13.12 3.83
N GLY A 75 -15.21 -12.91 4.47
CA GLY A 75 -14.78 -13.58 5.69
C GLY A 75 -13.72 -14.65 5.46
N LYS A 76 -13.32 -15.34 6.54
CA LYS A 76 -12.26 -16.36 6.51
C LYS A 76 -12.76 -17.66 5.87
N GLU A 77 -12.79 -17.70 4.54
CA GLU A 77 -13.21 -18.86 3.76
C GLU A 77 -12.22 -19.17 2.61
N ILE A 78 -12.38 -20.35 2.00
CA ILE A 78 -11.49 -20.85 0.94
C ILE A 78 -11.55 -19.94 -0.30
N HIS A 79 -12.71 -19.33 -0.57
CA HIS A 79 -12.94 -18.43 -1.68
C HIS A 79 -13.21 -17.00 -1.20
N ARG A 80 -12.41 -16.53 -0.22
CA ARG A 80 -12.57 -15.20 0.36
C ARG A 80 -12.50 -14.12 -0.73
N ILE A 81 -13.53 -13.29 -0.78
CA ILE A 81 -13.65 -12.17 -1.70
C ILE A 81 -13.37 -10.88 -0.94
N LEU A 82 -12.40 -10.12 -1.43
CA LEU A 82 -12.06 -8.81 -0.93
C LEU A 82 -12.46 -7.76 -1.98
N THR A 83 -13.34 -6.84 -1.60
CA THR A 83 -13.72 -5.73 -2.47
C THR A 83 -13.08 -4.44 -1.97
N PHE A 84 -12.26 -3.85 -2.83
CA PHE A 84 -11.65 -2.54 -2.60
C PHE A 84 -12.32 -1.50 -3.49
N GLY A 85 -12.53 -0.32 -2.94
CA GLY A 85 -13.17 0.78 -3.65
C GLY A 85 -13.55 1.90 -2.71
N ARG A 86 -14.06 2.98 -3.26
CA ARG A 86 -14.56 4.12 -2.50
C ARG A 86 -16.06 4.26 -2.73
N LEU A 87 -16.82 4.49 -1.67
CA LEU A 87 -18.26 4.68 -1.79
C LEU A 87 -18.56 5.93 -2.63
N SER A 88 -17.75 6.98 -2.48
CA SER A 88 -17.79 8.17 -3.33
C SER A 88 -17.62 7.84 -4.81
N ALA A 89 -16.66 6.97 -5.16
CA ALA A 89 -16.43 6.52 -6.52
C ALA A 89 -17.60 5.68 -7.05
N LEU A 90 -18.16 4.78 -6.23
CA LEU A 90 -19.35 4.01 -6.61
C LEU A 90 -20.56 4.91 -6.85
N ASN A 91 -20.76 5.95 -6.02
CA ASN A 91 -21.82 6.94 -6.23
C ASN A 91 -21.64 7.72 -7.53
N ILE A 92 -20.40 8.08 -7.88
CA ILE A 92 -20.08 8.72 -9.16
C ILE A 92 -20.41 7.79 -10.31
N LEU A 93 -19.99 6.52 -10.25
CA LEU A 93 -20.29 5.51 -11.26
C LEU A 93 -21.81 5.34 -11.44
N GLN A 94 -22.55 5.18 -10.35
CA GLN A 94 -24.01 5.02 -10.38
C GLN A 94 -24.73 6.20 -11.07
N ARG A 95 -24.23 7.42 -10.91
CA ARG A 95 -24.83 8.64 -11.50
C ARG A 95 -24.33 8.96 -12.91
N SER A 96 -23.27 8.28 -13.36
CA SER A 96 -22.64 8.53 -14.65
C SER A 96 -23.32 7.73 -15.75
N LYS A 97 -23.59 8.38 -16.89
CA LYS A 97 -24.17 7.72 -18.08
C LYS A 97 -23.17 6.86 -18.86
N THR A 98 -21.87 7.12 -18.68
CA THR A 98 -20.79 6.47 -19.41
C THR A 98 -19.69 6.11 -18.43
N TRP A 99 -19.17 4.88 -18.52
CA TRP A 99 -18.07 4.40 -17.70
C TRP A 99 -16.84 4.17 -18.58
N PHE A 100 -15.69 4.60 -18.08
CA PHE A 100 -14.40 4.25 -18.64
C PHE A 100 -13.78 3.23 -17.71
N VAL A 101 -13.61 2.01 -18.22
CA VAL A 101 -13.03 0.90 -17.47
C VAL A 101 -11.70 0.56 -18.12
N ASP A 102 -10.64 0.56 -17.31
CA ASP A 102 -9.32 0.10 -17.71
C ASP A 102 -9.15 -1.34 -17.18
N ASP A 103 -8.69 -2.25 -18.03
CA ASP A 103 -8.44 -3.66 -17.67
C ASP A 103 -6.98 -3.91 -17.26
N THR A 104 -6.25 -2.85 -16.89
CA THR A 104 -4.88 -2.95 -16.38
C THR A 104 -4.88 -3.42 -14.93
N PHE A 105 -5.40 -4.62 -14.66
CA PHE A 105 -5.54 -5.20 -13.32
C PHE A 105 -4.61 -6.39 -13.06
N ASN A 106 -3.50 -6.54 -13.80
CA ASN A 106 -2.59 -7.69 -13.65
C ASN A 106 -1.68 -7.63 -12.40
N ILE A 107 -2.20 -7.16 -11.27
CA ILE A 107 -1.51 -7.11 -9.98
C ILE A 107 -2.42 -7.78 -8.95
N ARG A 108 -2.57 -9.10 -9.05
CA ARG A 108 -3.19 -9.90 -8.00
C ARG A 108 -2.11 -10.54 -7.13
N PRO A 109 -2.24 -10.51 -5.79
CA PRO A 109 -1.41 -11.35 -4.95
C PRO A 109 -1.61 -12.82 -5.32
N SER A 110 -0.57 -13.65 -5.17
CA SER A 110 -0.61 -15.07 -5.52
C SER A 110 -1.71 -15.88 -4.81
N LEU A 111 -2.22 -15.35 -3.69
CA LEU A 111 -3.31 -15.95 -2.92
C LEU A 111 -4.70 -15.76 -3.54
N PHE A 112 -4.85 -14.84 -4.50
CA PHE A 112 -6.14 -14.51 -5.11
C PHE A 112 -6.17 -14.86 -6.59
N ALA A 113 -7.33 -15.32 -7.05
CA ALA A 113 -7.68 -15.32 -8.46
C ALA A 113 -8.24 -13.93 -8.84
N GLN A 114 -8.14 -13.60 -10.13
CA GLN A 114 -8.71 -12.43 -10.80
C GLN A 114 -9.57 -12.98 -11.93
#